data_AF-A0A0P7XF31-F1
#
_entry.id   AF-A0A0P7XF31-F1
#
_cell.length_a   1.000
_cell.length_b   1.000
_cell.length_c   1.000
_cell.angle_alpha   90.00
_cell.angle_beta   90.00
_cell.angle_gamma   90.00
#
_symmetry.space_group_name_H-M   'P 1'
#
loop_
_entity.id
_entity.type
_entity.pdbx_description
1 polymer ?
#
loop_
_entity_poly.entity_id
_entity_poly.type
_entity_poly.pdbx_seq_one_letter_code
_entity_poly.pdbx_strand_id
1 'polypeptide(L)'
;MQKLLTFIFALGVLSCGRTLERPENLQAGMIPVNTKTMESEFYNFKLKDLDGKEVDFEQFKGKKILVVNVASKCGYTPQYAALQELHENFGDKIQILAFPANNFGGQEPGSNEEIKEFCSANYGVTFPVFEKISVKGFDKHPLYRWLSYEKLNGWNNQEPTWNFCKYYINEKGELEKFFPSSVAPLDEDILALVGA
;
A
#
# COMPACT_ATOMS: atom_id res chain seq x y z
N MET A 1 47.47 57.18 -47.16
CA MET A 1 48.46 57.31 -46.06
C MET A 1 48.09 56.27 -45.01
N GLN A 2 48.57 55.01 -45.11
CA GLN A 2 49.84 54.50 -44.53
C GLN A 2 49.88 54.76 -43.01
N LYS A 3 49.97 53.78 -42.09
CA LYS A 3 50.79 52.56 -41.99
C LYS A 3 50.04 51.56 -41.05
N LEU A 4 49.86 50.28 -41.39
CA LEU A 4 50.82 49.16 -41.28
C LEU A 4 51.54 49.10 -39.92
N LEU A 5 51.15 48.13 -39.09
CA LEU A 5 52.11 47.39 -38.27
C LEU A 5 51.65 45.93 -38.16
N THR A 6 52.39 45.08 -38.84
CA THR A 6 52.28 43.62 -38.85
C THR A 6 53.13 43.06 -37.71
N PHE A 7 52.59 42.11 -36.94
CA PHE A 7 53.41 41.15 -36.22
C PHE A 7 52.90 39.74 -36.49
N ILE A 8 53.79 38.94 -37.09
CA ILE A 8 53.65 37.52 -37.38
C ILE A 8 54.29 36.76 -36.22
N PHE A 9 53.57 35.80 -35.63
CA PHE A 9 54.14 34.65 -34.91
C PHE A 9 53.12 33.51 -35.06
N ALA A 10 53.30 32.63 -36.05
CA ALA A 10 54.06 31.38 -36.00
C ALA A 10 53.26 30.19 -35.41
N LEU A 11 52.95 29.27 -36.33
CA LEU A 11 52.61 27.84 -36.25
C LEU A 11 52.46 27.16 -34.88
N GLY A 12 51.37 26.41 -34.77
CA GLY A 12 51.22 25.33 -33.79
C GLY A 12 49.95 24.51 -34.04
N VAL A 13 49.86 23.85 -35.20
CA VAL A 13 48.77 22.89 -35.48
C VAL A 13 49.11 21.57 -34.81
N LEU A 14 48.57 21.32 -33.61
CA LEU A 14 48.59 20.00 -32.99
C LEU A 14 47.22 19.35 -33.21
N SER A 15 47.20 18.54 -34.26
CA SER A 15 46.18 17.54 -34.54
C SER A 15 46.01 16.60 -33.34
N CYS A 16 44.84 16.62 -32.72
CA CYS A 16 44.33 15.51 -31.91
C CYS A 16 43.07 14.95 -32.57
N GLY A 17 43.25 14.29 -33.71
CA GLY A 17 42.32 13.27 -34.15
C GLY A 17 42.49 12.03 -33.26
N ARG A 18 41.58 11.83 -32.31
CA ARG A 18 41.30 10.50 -31.74
C ARG A 18 39.82 10.24 -31.93
N THR A 19 39.50 9.48 -32.97
CA THR A 19 38.23 8.77 -33.09
C THR A 19 38.08 7.86 -31.88
N LEU A 20 37.01 8.03 -31.12
CA LEU A 20 36.63 7.09 -30.07
C LEU A 20 36.17 5.80 -30.74
N GLU A 21 36.97 4.74 -30.62
CA GLU A 21 36.55 3.40 -31.02
C GLU A 21 35.50 2.88 -30.03
N ARG A 22 34.38 2.38 -30.56
CA ARG A 22 33.33 1.73 -29.79
C ARG A 22 33.82 0.33 -29.41
N PRO A 23 33.86 -0.05 -28.12
CA PRO A 23 34.33 -1.36 -27.72
C PRO A 23 33.36 -2.44 -28.22
N GLU A 24 33.89 -3.39 -29.00
CA GLU A 24 33.13 -4.42 -29.72
C GLU A 24 32.88 -5.69 -28.87
N ASN A 25 33.11 -5.65 -27.56
CA ASN A 25 33.00 -6.83 -26.72
C ASN A 25 32.47 -6.51 -25.32
N LEU A 26 31.17 -6.24 -25.23
CA LEU A 26 30.41 -6.38 -23.99
C LEU A 26 29.78 -7.77 -24.01
N GLN A 27 30.52 -8.77 -23.51
CA GLN A 27 29.91 -10.03 -23.13
C GLN A 27 28.88 -9.71 -22.05
N ALA A 28 27.59 -9.82 -22.38
CA ALA A 28 26.51 -9.70 -21.42
C ALA A 28 26.65 -10.84 -20.41
N GLY A 29 27.34 -10.57 -19.30
CA GLY A 29 27.30 -11.44 -18.13
C GLY A 29 25.85 -11.48 -17.66
N MET A 30 25.23 -12.66 -17.75
CA MET A 30 23.95 -12.91 -17.10
C MET A 30 24.14 -12.63 -15.62
N ILE A 31 23.60 -11.52 -15.14
CA ILE A 31 23.44 -11.30 -13.71
C ILE A 31 22.56 -12.45 -13.24
N PRO A 32 23.00 -13.26 -12.25
CA PRO A 32 22.12 -14.26 -11.69
C PRO A 32 20.91 -13.52 -11.13
N VAL A 33 19.75 -13.72 -11.76
CA VAL A 33 18.47 -13.33 -11.21
C VAL A 33 18.38 -14.05 -9.89
N ASN A 34 18.60 -13.32 -8.81
CA ASN A 34 18.35 -13.84 -7.48
C ASN A 34 16.86 -14.08 -7.41
N THR A 35 16.44 -15.33 -7.67
CA THR A 35 15.12 -15.86 -7.34
C THR A 35 15.02 -15.91 -5.82
N LYS A 36 15.04 -14.73 -5.18
CA LYS A 36 14.30 -14.53 -3.95
C LYS A 36 12.88 -14.90 -4.37
N THR A 37 12.34 -15.97 -3.79
CA THR A 37 10.91 -16.29 -3.86
C THR A 37 10.15 -14.96 -3.88
N MET A 38 9.37 -14.70 -4.94
CA MET A 38 8.65 -13.43 -5.12
C MET A 38 7.53 -13.34 -4.08
N GLU A 39 7.91 -13.20 -2.81
CA GLU A 39 6.99 -12.93 -1.71
C GLU A 39 6.45 -11.51 -1.90
N SER A 40 5.13 -11.36 -1.82
CA SER A 40 4.48 -10.07 -1.97
C SER A 40 5.04 -9.04 -0.98
N GLU A 41 5.26 -7.81 -1.44
CA GLU A 41 5.67 -6.68 -0.61
C GLU A 41 4.68 -6.41 0.55
N PHE A 42 3.43 -6.86 0.40
CA PHE A 42 2.42 -6.78 1.45
C PHE A 42 2.87 -7.42 2.76
N TYR A 43 3.61 -8.52 2.72
CA TYR A 43 4.05 -9.21 3.94
C TYR A 43 5.25 -8.57 4.61
N ASN A 44 5.84 -7.51 4.03
CA ASN A 44 6.94 -6.76 4.65
C ASN A 44 6.44 -5.66 5.60
N PHE A 45 5.12 -5.42 5.66
CA PHE A 45 4.55 -4.41 6.54
C PHE A 45 4.57 -4.85 8.00
N LYS A 46 4.95 -3.92 8.87
CA LYS A 46 4.85 -4.04 10.33
C LYS A 46 4.14 -2.81 10.85
N LEU A 47 2.98 -2.98 11.46
CA LEU A 47 2.17 -1.89 11.98
C LEU A 47 1.79 -2.18 13.41
N LYS A 48 1.48 -1.14 14.18
CA LYS A 48 1.02 -1.28 15.55
C LYS A 48 -0.48 -1.47 15.61
N ASP A 49 -0.93 -2.34 16.50
CA ASP A 49 -2.33 -2.42 16.90
C ASP A 49 -2.73 -1.24 17.80
N LEU A 50 -4.02 -1.14 18.17
CA LEU A 50 -4.50 -0.09 19.08
C LEU A 50 -3.84 -0.10 20.47
N ASP A 51 -3.19 -1.20 20.87
CA ASP A 51 -2.43 -1.31 22.13
C ASP A 51 -0.94 -0.94 21.94
N GLY A 52 -0.55 -0.51 20.74
CA GLY A 52 0.81 -0.14 20.39
C GLY A 52 1.73 -1.34 20.16
N LYS A 53 1.19 -2.57 20.14
CA LYS A 53 1.96 -3.80 19.90
C LYS A 53 2.19 -3.95 18.40
N GLU A 54 3.43 -4.23 18.02
CA GLU A 54 3.77 -4.49 16.62
C GLU A 54 3.16 -5.82 16.14
N VAL A 55 2.52 -5.75 14.98
CA VAL A 55 1.92 -6.86 14.25
C VAL A 55 2.66 -6.97 12.92
N ASP A 56 3.42 -8.06 12.76
CA ASP A 56 4.13 -8.38 11.52
C ASP A 56 3.18 -9.03 10.52
N PHE A 57 3.05 -8.49 9.31
CA PHE A 57 2.12 -9.01 8.32
C PHE A 57 2.55 -10.38 7.78
N GLU A 58 3.79 -10.80 8.00
CA GLU A 58 4.25 -12.15 7.71
C GLU A 58 3.34 -13.24 8.34
N GLN A 59 2.72 -12.96 9.50
CA GLN A 59 1.79 -13.89 10.16
C GLN A 59 0.49 -14.17 9.37
N PHE A 60 0.23 -13.37 8.32
CA PHE A 60 -0.92 -13.51 7.44
C PHE A 60 -0.58 -14.22 6.11
N LYS A 61 0.66 -14.71 5.92
CA LYS A 61 1.02 -15.52 4.75
C LYS A 61 0.07 -16.70 4.57
N GLY A 62 -0.39 -16.92 3.34
CA GLY A 62 -1.31 -18.01 3.00
C GLY A 62 -2.76 -17.77 3.41
N LYS A 63 -3.10 -16.62 4.00
CA LYS A 63 -4.46 -16.26 4.39
C LYS A 63 -5.06 -15.26 3.43
N LYS A 64 -6.38 -15.31 3.25
CA LYS A 64 -7.14 -14.22 2.62
C LYS A 64 -7.26 -13.06 3.59
N ILE A 65 -7.19 -11.83 3.10
CA ILE A 65 -7.18 -10.64 3.96
C ILE A 65 -8.13 -9.59 3.40
N LEU A 66 -8.93 -8.99 4.28
CA LEU A 66 -9.75 -7.83 4.00
C LEU A 66 -9.19 -6.64 4.78
N VAL A 67 -8.52 -5.72 4.09
CA VAL A 67 -8.04 -4.45 4.66
C VAL A 67 -9.16 -3.43 4.57
N VAL A 68 -9.51 -2.77 5.67
CA VAL A 68 -10.65 -1.83 5.72
C VAL A 68 -10.23 -0.53 6.40
N ASN A 69 -10.49 0.62 5.78
CA ASN A 69 -10.37 1.90 6.49
C ASN A 69 -11.65 2.19 7.27
N VAL A 70 -11.59 2.49 8.56
CA VAL A 70 -12.78 2.58 9.44
C VAL A 70 -12.88 3.93 10.13
N ALA A 71 -14.08 4.24 10.64
CA ALA A 71 -14.39 5.46 11.39
C ALA A 71 -15.50 5.21 12.42
N SER A 72 -15.43 5.84 13.60
CA SER A 72 -16.44 5.70 14.67
C SER A 72 -17.66 6.62 14.50
N LYS A 73 -17.55 7.72 13.75
CA LYS A 73 -18.62 8.73 13.59
C LYS A 73 -19.08 8.87 12.14
N CYS A 74 -19.21 7.75 11.43
CA CYS A 74 -19.59 7.68 10.03
C CYS A 74 -20.98 7.05 9.85
N GLY A 75 -21.71 7.41 8.80
CA GLY A 75 -22.97 6.74 8.43
C GLY A 75 -22.79 5.24 8.10
N TYR A 76 -21.56 4.83 7.75
CA TYR A 76 -21.21 3.42 7.52
C TYR A 76 -20.67 2.71 8.77
N THR A 77 -20.54 3.39 9.91
CA THR A 77 -20.06 2.77 11.16
C THR A 77 -20.84 1.52 11.57
N PRO A 78 -22.17 1.39 11.33
CA PRO A 78 -22.88 0.13 11.56
C PRO A 78 -22.30 -1.10 10.83
N GLN A 79 -21.47 -0.92 9.79
CA GLN A 79 -20.77 -2.04 9.13
C GLN A 79 -19.77 -2.76 10.06
N TYR A 80 -19.37 -2.18 11.20
CA TYR A 80 -18.61 -2.92 12.22
C TYR A 80 -19.32 -4.21 12.66
N ALA A 81 -20.65 -4.18 12.79
CA ALA A 81 -21.42 -5.39 13.15
C ALA A 81 -21.27 -6.48 12.07
N ALA A 82 -21.39 -6.11 10.80
CA ALA A 82 -21.22 -7.03 9.68
C ALA A 82 -19.76 -7.51 9.50
N LEU A 83 -18.77 -6.67 9.82
CA LEU A 83 -17.36 -7.09 9.87
C LEU A 83 -17.13 -8.09 11.00
N GLN A 84 -17.71 -7.85 12.17
CA GLN A 84 -17.61 -8.77 13.31
C GLN A 84 -18.27 -10.11 12.99
N GLU A 85 -19.45 -10.10 12.38
CA GLU A 85 -20.12 -11.32 11.92
C GLU A 85 -19.30 -12.07 10.87
N LEU A 86 -18.70 -11.37 9.89
CA LEU A 86 -17.79 -11.97 8.92
C LEU A 86 -16.59 -12.64 9.62
N HIS A 87 -16.02 -11.99 10.64
CA HIS A 87 -14.92 -12.52 11.41
C HIS A 87 -15.31 -13.74 12.26
N GLU A 88 -16.47 -13.72 12.91
CA GLU A 88 -16.96 -14.84 13.72
C GLU A 88 -17.26 -16.06 12.88
N ASN A 89 -17.90 -15.88 11.71
CA ASN A 89 -18.33 -16.98 10.86
C ASN A 89 -17.23 -17.50 9.93
N PHE A 90 -16.26 -16.66 9.55
CA PHE A 90 -15.27 -16.98 8.51
C PHE A 90 -13.85 -16.56 8.87
N GLY A 91 -13.56 -16.28 10.15
CA GLY A 91 -12.24 -15.83 10.61
C GLY A 91 -11.12 -16.86 10.45
N ASP A 92 -11.43 -18.11 10.18
CA ASP A 92 -10.48 -19.15 9.75
C ASP A 92 -10.14 -19.05 8.24
N LYS A 93 -11.05 -18.49 7.45
CA LYS A 93 -10.91 -18.33 5.99
C LYS A 93 -10.42 -16.95 5.56
N ILE A 94 -10.78 -15.89 6.28
CA ILE A 94 -10.40 -14.50 6.00
C ILE A 94 -10.01 -13.73 7.26
N GLN A 95 -8.94 -12.94 7.18
CA GLN A 95 -8.51 -12.03 8.24
C GLN A 95 -8.97 -10.61 7.93
N ILE A 96 -9.59 -9.94 8.89
CA ILE A 96 -9.95 -8.52 8.77
C ILE A 96 -8.85 -7.68 9.43
N LEU A 97 -8.31 -6.70 8.70
CA LEU A 97 -7.34 -5.73 9.21
C LEU A 97 -7.94 -4.33 9.10
N ALA A 98 -8.41 -3.78 10.23
CA ALA A 98 -9.10 -2.49 10.25
C ALA A 98 -8.15 -1.34 10.62
N PHE A 99 -8.19 -0.27 9.84
CA PHE A 99 -7.34 0.92 9.98
C PHE A 99 -8.21 2.16 10.22
N PRO A 100 -8.32 2.64 11.46
CA PRO A 100 -8.98 3.90 11.76
C PRO A 100 -8.35 5.04 10.97
N ALA A 101 -9.17 5.92 10.41
CA ALA A 101 -8.69 7.00 9.56
C ALA A 101 -9.55 8.27 9.73
N ASN A 102 -8.90 9.39 10.03
CA ASN A 102 -9.60 10.68 10.20
C ASN A 102 -9.68 11.51 8.90
N ASN A 103 -9.32 10.93 7.76
CA ASN A 103 -9.22 11.63 6.48
C ASN A 103 -10.58 12.11 5.93
N PHE A 104 -11.69 11.50 6.36
CA PHE A 104 -13.01 11.70 5.78
C PHE A 104 -13.95 12.37 6.78
N GLY A 105 -14.19 13.66 6.58
CA GLY A 105 -15.14 14.45 7.38
C GLY A 105 -14.78 14.56 8.87
N GLY A 106 -13.54 14.26 9.27
CA GLY A 106 -13.15 14.27 10.68
C GLY A 106 -13.88 13.23 11.54
N GLN A 107 -14.29 12.11 10.92
CA GLN A 107 -15.18 11.11 11.54
C GLN A 107 -14.48 10.08 12.44
N GLU A 108 -13.16 10.21 12.64
CA GLU A 108 -12.38 9.41 13.59
C GLU A 108 -11.46 10.30 14.44
N PRO A 109 -12.03 11.24 15.22
CA PRO A 109 -11.23 12.26 15.92
C PRO A 109 -10.49 11.70 17.13
N GLY A 110 -10.96 10.59 17.71
CA GLY A 110 -10.48 10.09 19.00
C GLY A 110 -9.08 9.48 18.98
N SER A 111 -8.49 9.27 20.16
CA SER A 111 -7.22 8.55 20.35
C SER A 111 -7.38 7.05 20.09
N ASN A 112 -6.26 6.31 20.04
CA ASN A 112 -6.30 4.86 19.87
C ASN A 112 -7.09 4.17 21.01
N GLU A 113 -6.96 4.69 22.24
CA GLU A 113 -7.69 4.20 23.41
C GLU A 113 -9.20 4.44 23.27
N GLU A 114 -9.60 5.65 22.85
CA GLU A 114 -11.02 5.98 22.63
C GLU A 114 -11.62 5.13 21.48
N ILE A 115 -10.84 4.89 20.42
CA ILE A 115 -11.26 4.03 19.30
C ILE A 115 -11.42 2.58 19.75
N LYS A 116 -10.49 2.08 20.57
CA LYS A 116 -10.57 0.72 21.13
C LYS A 116 -11.82 0.56 21.99
N GLU A 117 -12.06 1.50 22.90
CA GLU A 117 -13.27 1.50 23.74
C GLU A 117 -14.53 1.55 22.88
N PHE A 118 -14.57 2.40 21.85
CA PHE A 118 -15.69 2.47 20.93
C PHE A 118 -15.97 1.14 20.24
N CYS A 119 -14.96 0.51 19.65
CA CYS A 119 -15.11 -0.75 18.91
C CYS A 119 -15.61 -1.88 19.83
N SER A 120 -15.02 -2.01 21.02
CA SER A 120 -15.40 -3.05 21.98
C SER A 120 -16.79 -2.81 22.57
N ALA A 121 -17.09 -1.61 23.04
CA ALA A 121 -18.33 -1.33 23.76
C ALA A 121 -19.57 -1.33 22.86
N ASN A 122 -19.43 -0.94 21.59
CA ASN A 122 -20.58 -0.79 20.69
C ASN A 122 -20.79 -1.97 19.75
N TYR A 123 -19.72 -2.71 19.42
CA TYR A 123 -19.77 -3.75 18.37
C TYR A 123 -19.09 -5.06 18.79
N GLY A 124 -18.45 -5.13 19.95
CA GLY A 124 -17.76 -6.34 20.40
C GLY A 124 -16.65 -6.79 19.46
N VAL A 125 -15.97 -5.85 18.80
CA VAL A 125 -14.95 -6.16 17.78
C VAL A 125 -13.82 -7.00 18.37
N THR A 126 -13.55 -8.15 17.74
CA THR A 126 -12.44 -9.05 18.12
C THR A 126 -11.39 -9.24 17.03
N PHE A 127 -11.65 -8.79 15.80
CA PHE A 127 -10.65 -8.78 14.74
C PHE A 127 -9.58 -7.69 14.97
N PRO A 128 -8.38 -7.81 14.37
CA PRO A 128 -7.34 -6.80 14.49
C PRO A 128 -7.76 -5.38 14.04
N VAL A 129 -7.65 -4.43 14.97
CA VAL A 129 -7.75 -2.99 14.68
C VAL A 129 -6.41 -2.34 14.99
N PHE A 130 -5.93 -1.55 14.04
CA PHE A 130 -4.61 -0.93 14.07
C PHE A 130 -4.64 0.50 14.59
N GLU A 131 -3.46 1.07 14.88
CA GLU A 131 -3.35 2.49 15.16
C GLU A 131 -3.93 3.33 14.02
N LYS A 132 -4.47 4.51 14.38
CA LYS A 132 -4.99 5.45 13.39
C LYS A 132 -3.89 5.90 12.43
N ILE A 133 -4.15 5.80 11.12
CA ILE A 133 -3.22 6.21 10.06
C ILE A 133 -3.89 7.09 9.00
N SER A 134 -3.11 7.86 8.26
CA SER A 134 -3.61 8.54 7.06
C SER A 134 -3.75 7.53 5.92
N VAL A 135 -4.93 7.47 5.30
CA VAL A 135 -5.23 6.53 4.21
C VAL A 135 -5.38 7.20 2.84
N LYS A 136 -5.32 8.54 2.81
CA LYS A 136 -5.58 9.35 1.62
C LYS A 136 -4.71 10.61 1.61
N GLY A 137 -4.28 11.04 0.43
CA GLY A 137 -3.55 12.29 0.26
C GLY A 137 -2.03 12.11 0.37
N PHE A 138 -1.31 13.23 0.46
CA PHE A 138 0.16 13.24 0.42
C PHE A 138 0.81 12.52 1.60
N ASP A 139 0.18 12.56 2.77
CA ASP A 139 0.66 11.93 4.01
C ASP A 139 0.20 10.47 4.16
N LYS A 140 -0.46 9.88 3.15
CA LYS A 140 -0.98 8.51 3.24
C LYS A 140 0.12 7.51 3.59
N HIS A 141 -0.22 6.59 4.48
CA HIS A 141 0.65 5.54 4.96
C HIS A 141 1.18 4.67 3.80
N PRO A 142 2.43 4.16 3.86
CA PRO A 142 3.00 3.28 2.83
C PRO A 142 2.11 2.09 2.46
N LEU A 143 1.40 1.48 3.42
CA LEU A 143 0.41 0.44 3.15
C LEU A 143 -0.67 0.92 2.17
N TYR A 144 -1.32 2.05 2.46
CA TYR A 144 -2.36 2.60 1.59
C TYR A 144 -1.79 3.14 0.28
N ARG A 145 -0.52 3.54 0.24
CA ARG A 145 0.17 3.83 -1.03
C ARG A 145 0.34 2.58 -1.88
N TRP A 146 0.76 1.46 -1.28
CA TRP A 146 0.86 0.17 -1.97
C TRP A 146 -0.52 -0.24 -2.49
N LEU A 147 -1.57 -0.17 -1.65
CA LEU A 147 -2.94 -0.54 -2.04
C LEU A 147 -3.54 0.31 -3.17
N SER A 148 -3.06 1.53 -3.39
CA SER A 148 -3.64 2.51 -4.33
C SER A 148 -2.68 2.99 -5.41
N TYR A 149 -1.62 2.23 -5.69
CA TYR A 149 -0.70 2.52 -6.78
C TYR A 149 -0.34 1.26 -7.57
N GLU A 150 -0.84 1.18 -8.81
CA GLU A 150 -0.76 -0.02 -9.66
C GLU A 150 0.67 -0.50 -9.87
N LYS A 151 1.67 0.39 -9.86
CA LYS A 151 3.07 0.01 -10.03
C LYS A 151 3.64 -0.78 -8.86
N LEU A 152 2.96 -0.78 -7.72
CA LEU A 152 3.33 -1.52 -6.52
C LEU A 152 2.45 -2.76 -6.30
N ASN A 153 1.15 -2.66 -6.60
CA ASN A 153 0.19 -3.75 -6.35
C ASN A 153 -0.28 -4.53 -7.60
N GLY A 154 0.08 -4.07 -8.79
CA GLY A 154 -0.23 -4.71 -10.08
C GLY A 154 -1.34 -4.05 -10.90
N TRP A 155 -2.36 -3.42 -10.28
CA TRP A 155 -3.51 -2.90 -11.06
C TRP A 155 -4.30 -1.75 -10.43
N ASN A 156 -4.39 -1.67 -9.10
CA ASN A 156 -5.28 -0.72 -8.45
C ASN A 156 -4.61 0.65 -8.26
N ASN A 157 -5.23 1.68 -8.81
CA ASN A 157 -4.87 3.10 -8.59
C ASN A 157 -5.91 3.85 -7.75
N GLN A 158 -6.92 3.15 -7.20
CA GLN A 158 -7.99 3.79 -6.44
C GLN A 158 -7.59 3.91 -4.97
N GLU A 159 -7.54 5.15 -4.49
CA GLU A 159 -7.54 5.45 -3.06
C GLU A 159 -8.94 5.30 -2.47
N PRO A 160 -9.09 5.16 -1.13
CA PRO A 160 -10.40 5.23 -0.53
C PRO A 160 -11.05 6.59 -0.84
N THR A 161 -12.31 6.55 -1.28
CA THR A 161 -13.12 7.74 -1.52
C THR A 161 -13.88 8.16 -0.26
N TRP A 162 -14.10 7.23 0.66
CA TRP A 162 -14.74 7.45 1.94
C TRP A 162 -14.30 6.41 2.99
N ASN A 163 -14.83 6.51 4.22
CA ASN A 163 -14.70 5.47 5.24
C ASN A 163 -15.34 4.15 4.78
N PHE A 164 -14.84 3.02 5.27
CA PHE A 164 -15.31 1.65 4.99
C PHE A 164 -15.09 1.16 3.55
N CYS A 165 -14.10 1.69 2.81
CA CYS A 165 -13.63 0.99 1.61
C CYS A 165 -12.84 -0.26 2.02
N LYS A 166 -12.85 -1.29 1.17
CA LYS A 166 -12.18 -2.56 1.46
C LYS A 166 -11.24 -2.96 0.34
N TYR A 167 -10.11 -3.54 0.68
CA TYR A 167 -9.15 -4.13 -0.24
C TYR A 167 -9.00 -5.60 0.09
N TYR A 168 -9.23 -6.46 -0.89
CA TYR A 168 -9.09 -7.89 -0.73
C TYR A 168 -7.73 -8.35 -1.26
N ILE A 169 -6.97 -9.00 -0.38
CA ILE A 169 -5.67 -9.61 -0.67
C ILE A 169 -5.82 -11.13 -0.64
N ASN A 170 -5.33 -11.81 -1.67
CA ASN A 170 -5.36 -13.27 -1.74
C ASN A 170 -4.27 -13.92 -0.87
N GLU A 171 -4.24 -15.25 -0.84
CA GLU A 171 -3.31 -16.06 -0.05
C GLU A 171 -1.83 -15.89 -0.44
N LYS A 172 -1.55 -15.32 -1.62
CA LYS A 172 -0.19 -15.00 -2.09
C LYS A 172 0.24 -13.58 -1.70
N GLY A 173 -0.65 -12.79 -1.10
CA GLY A 173 -0.40 -11.41 -0.75
C GLY A 173 -0.66 -10.44 -1.89
N GLU A 174 -1.36 -10.87 -2.95
CA GLU A 174 -1.67 -10.04 -4.12
C GLU A 174 -3.01 -9.33 -3.92
N LEU A 175 -3.08 -8.04 -4.27
CA LEU A 175 -4.35 -7.30 -4.28
C LEU A 175 -5.21 -7.79 -5.44
N GLU A 176 -6.42 -8.25 -5.17
CA GLU A 176 -7.31 -8.78 -6.22
C GLU A 176 -8.60 -7.99 -6.40
N LYS A 177 -9.14 -7.38 -5.33
CA LYS A 177 -10.36 -6.56 -5.43
C LYS A 177 -10.30 -5.32 -4.54
N PHE A 178 -11.00 -4.28 -4.99
CA PHE A 178 -11.34 -3.09 -4.21
C PHE A 178 -12.86 -2.97 -4.15
N PHE A 179 -13.39 -2.69 -2.96
CA PHE A 179 -14.81 -2.50 -2.71
C PHE A 179 -15.06 -1.09 -2.16
N PRO A 180 -15.98 -0.31 -2.77
CA PRO A 180 -16.35 0.99 -2.23
C PRO A 180 -17.16 0.84 -0.93
N SER A 181 -17.28 1.93 -0.19
CA SER A 181 -17.98 2.00 1.11
C SER A 181 -19.40 1.43 1.12
N SER A 182 -20.12 1.54 -0.01
CA SER A 182 -21.49 1.07 -0.15
C SER A 182 -21.62 -0.46 -0.15
N VAL A 183 -20.56 -1.20 -0.46
CA VAL A 183 -20.55 -2.66 -0.41
C VAL A 183 -20.48 -3.09 1.05
N ALA A 184 -21.48 -3.84 1.49
CA ALA A 184 -21.55 -4.37 2.85
C ALA A 184 -20.49 -5.46 3.07
N PRO A 185 -19.97 -5.66 4.29
CA PRO A 185 -19.01 -6.73 4.57
C PRO A 185 -19.50 -8.15 4.27
N LEU A 186 -20.82 -8.37 4.34
CA LEU A 186 -21.49 -9.65 4.05
C LEU A 186 -22.14 -9.66 2.65
N ASP A 187 -21.72 -8.76 1.77
CA ASP A 187 -22.14 -8.76 0.38
C ASP A 187 -21.72 -10.06 -0.33
N GLU A 188 -22.52 -10.53 -1.29
CA GLU A 188 -22.31 -11.79 -2.00
C GLU A 188 -20.92 -11.87 -2.65
N ASP A 189 -20.39 -10.75 -3.15
CA ASP A 189 -19.08 -10.70 -3.76
C ASP A 189 -17.95 -10.95 -2.76
N ILE A 190 -18.12 -10.57 -1.49
CA ILE A 190 -17.15 -10.82 -0.41
C ILE A 190 -17.31 -12.25 0.11
N LEU A 191 -18.55 -12.73 0.26
CA LEU A 191 -18.83 -14.10 0.69
C LEU A 191 -18.31 -15.15 -0.31
N ALA A 192 -18.43 -14.88 -1.61
CA ALA A 192 -17.88 -15.72 -2.66
C ALA A 192 -16.34 -15.86 -2.55
N LEU A 193 -15.63 -14.79 -2.15
CA LEU A 193 -14.19 -14.83 -1.94
C LEU A 193 -13.78 -15.73 -0.77
N VAL A 194 -14.65 -15.97 0.20
CA VAL A 194 -14.40 -16.88 1.33
C VAL A 194 -15.02 -18.26 1.14
N GLY A 195 -15.58 -18.54 -0.03
CA GLY A 195 -16.21 -19.83 -0.36
C GLY A 195 -17.42 -20.14 0.51
N ALA A 196 -18.26 -19.12 0.74
CA ALA A 196 -19.55 -19.20 1.39
C ALA A 196 -20.69 -19.15 0.37
#